data_AF-A0A7C7KFX4-F1
#
_entry.id   AF-A0A7C7KFX4-F1
#
_cell.length_a   1.000
_cell.length_b   1.000
_cell.length_c   1.000
_cell.angle_alpha   90.00
_cell.angle_beta   90.00
_cell.angle_gamma   90.00
#
_symmetry.space_group_name_H-M   'P 1'
#
loop_
_entity.id
_entity.type
_entity.pdbx_description
1 polymer ?
#
loop_
_entity_poly.entity_id
_entity_poly.type
_entity_poly.pdbx_seq_one_letter_code
_entity_poly.pdbx_strand_id
1 'polypeptide(L)'
;MAIIRRIGAHLSLLGLISALTVCAQTNQGRDNTPAETEHNKLTPEEVAAGWLLLFDGVSTDGWRGYLNESFPQEGWAIADGNLVVFASDGSEEGLGGDIVTETEFSDFELLFDFKLSPVGNSGVFYRVKEVSGTTMWEVAPEFQVLDDTAYIDMGTMDMNKHLTGDNYDLHSSMVTASSPVGEWN
;
A
#
# COMPACT_ATOMS: atom_id res chain seq x y z
N MET A 1 6.30 -1.76 -3.63
CA MET A 1 6.27 -0.28 -3.72
C MET A 1 5.02 0.21 -2.98
N ALA A 2 4.96 1.46 -2.50
CA ALA A 2 3.72 2.04 -1.97
C ALA A 2 3.59 3.51 -2.41
N ILE A 3 2.54 3.82 -3.15
CA ILE A 3 2.29 5.16 -3.72
C ILE A 3 0.82 5.55 -3.52
N ILE A 4 0.57 6.84 -3.30
CA ILE A 4 -0.79 7.37 -3.07
C ILE A 4 -1.01 8.64 -3.88
N ARG A 5 -2.22 8.85 -4.39
CA ARG A 5 -2.63 10.13 -4.97
C ARG A 5 -3.96 10.58 -4.43
N ARG A 6 -4.15 11.89 -4.26
CA ARG A 6 -5.45 12.46 -3.86
C ARG A 6 -6.40 12.51 -5.05
N ILE A 7 -7.65 12.11 -4.86
CA ILE A 7 -8.70 12.25 -5.87
C ILE A 7 -9.47 13.55 -5.58
N GLY A 8 -9.76 14.36 -6.60
CA GLY A 8 -10.71 15.47 -6.46
C GLY A 8 -10.14 16.89 -6.44
N ALA A 9 -8.90 17.12 -6.88
CA ALA A 9 -8.38 18.48 -7.12
C ALA A 9 -7.87 18.66 -8.56
N HIS A 10 -8.75 18.52 -9.55
CA HIS A 10 -8.44 19.03 -10.89
C HIS A 10 -9.03 20.43 -11.08
N LEU A 11 -8.11 21.38 -10.86
CA LEU A 11 -8.05 22.70 -11.46
C LEU A 11 -8.65 22.72 -12.87
N SER A 12 -9.68 23.54 -13.07
CA SER A 12 -10.18 23.92 -14.39
C SER A 12 -9.03 24.51 -15.22
N LEU A 13 -8.55 23.79 -16.23
CA LEU A 13 -7.71 24.39 -17.27
C LEU A 13 -8.52 24.53 -18.56
N LEU A 14 -9.29 25.63 -18.64
CA LEU A 14 -9.65 26.22 -19.92
C LEU A 14 -8.38 26.89 -20.48
N GLY A 15 -7.88 26.42 -21.61
CA GLY A 15 -6.73 27.02 -22.26
C GLY A 15 -6.44 26.43 -23.64
N LEU A 16 -7.31 26.74 -24.60
CA LEU A 16 -7.09 26.47 -26.02
C LEU A 16 -6.01 27.45 -26.54
N ILE A 17 -4.82 26.97 -26.93
CA ILE A 17 -3.95 27.72 -27.85
C ILE A 17 -3.42 26.76 -28.93
N SER A 18 -3.94 26.96 -30.15
CA SER A 18 -3.42 26.42 -31.39
C SER A 18 -2.13 27.15 -31.76
N ALA A 19 -1.02 26.43 -31.90
CA ALA A 19 0.13 26.85 -32.68
C ALA A 19 0.74 25.64 -33.40
N LEU A 20 0.39 25.49 -34.67
CA LEU A 20 1.04 24.58 -35.62
C LEU A 20 2.48 25.03 -35.83
N THR A 21 3.44 24.27 -35.31
CA THR A 21 4.84 24.33 -35.77
C THR A 21 5.24 22.95 -36.24
N VAL A 22 5.42 22.81 -37.56
CA VAL A 22 5.98 21.62 -38.20
C VAL A 22 7.48 21.64 -37.93
N CYS A 23 7.95 20.78 -37.03
CA CYS A 23 9.36 20.41 -36.94
C CYS A 23 9.52 18.97 -37.43
N ALA A 24 10.45 18.79 -38.37
CA ALA A 24 10.75 17.55 -39.05
C ALA A 24 11.08 16.41 -38.05
N GLN A 25 10.41 15.27 -38.22
CA GLN A 25 10.72 14.05 -37.48
C GLN A 25 11.99 13.42 -38.04
N THR A 26 13.09 13.54 -37.31
CA THR A 26 14.20 12.59 -37.43
C THR A 26 13.77 11.28 -36.77
N ASN A 27 13.75 10.19 -37.54
CA ASN A 27 13.54 8.83 -37.07
C ASN A 27 14.64 8.48 -36.04
N GLN A 28 14.34 8.66 -34.75
CA GLN A 28 15.05 7.98 -33.67
C GLN A 28 14.33 6.65 -33.48
N GLY A 29 15.06 5.55 -33.68
CA GLY A 29 14.54 4.21 -33.46
C GLY A 29 13.99 4.12 -32.04
N ARG A 30 12.72 3.71 -31.92
CA ARG A 30 12.17 3.31 -30.62
C ARG A 30 12.90 2.04 -30.20
N ASP A 31 13.86 2.20 -29.30
CA ASP A 31 14.37 1.11 -28.51
C ASP A 31 13.20 0.66 -27.62
N ASN A 32 12.54 -0.44 -27.98
CA ASN A 32 11.40 -0.99 -27.27
C ASN A 32 11.85 -1.90 -26.12
N THR A 33 12.84 -1.47 -25.34
CA THR A 33 13.14 -2.08 -24.05
C THR A 33 12.23 -1.41 -23.03
N PRO A 34 11.33 -2.15 -22.34
CA PRO A 34 10.59 -1.58 -21.22
C PRO A 34 11.62 -0.99 -20.25
N ALA A 35 11.48 0.30 -19.91
CA ALA A 35 12.29 0.88 -18.85
C ALA A 35 12.00 0.05 -17.59
N GLU A 36 13.02 -0.65 -17.08
CA GLU A 36 12.92 -1.36 -15.82
C GLU A 36 12.66 -0.29 -14.74
N THR A 37 11.43 -0.26 -14.22
CA THR A 37 11.04 0.67 -13.18
C THR A 37 11.79 0.29 -11.91
N GLU A 38 12.74 1.13 -11.51
CA GLU A 38 13.45 0.95 -10.24
C GLU A 38 12.44 0.95 -9.09
N HIS A 39 12.52 -0.07 -8.24
CA HIS A 39 11.60 -0.25 -7.12
C HIS A 39 11.68 0.93 -6.13
N ASN A 40 10.53 1.35 -5.59
CA ASN A 40 10.35 2.51 -4.70
C ASN A 40 10.80 3.85 -5.32
N LYS A 41 10.54 4.02 -6.62
CA LYS A 41 10.69 5.31 -7.30
C LYS A 41 9.51 5.56 -8.20
N LEU A 42 9.01 6.80 -8.17
CA LEU A 42 7.97 7.23 -9.10
C LEU A 42 8.57 7.40 -10.50
N THR A 43 7.87 6.84 -11.48
CA THR A 43 8.07 7.15 -12.89
C THR A 43 7.68 8.59 -13.21
N PRO A 44 8.21 9.20 -14.29
CA PRO A 44 7.78 10.52 -14.73
C PRO A 44 6.25 10.62 -14.95
N GLU A 45 5.64 9.55 -15.45
CA GLU A 45 4.20 9.44 -15.67
C GLU A 45 3.43 9.44 -14.34
N GLU A 46 3.90 8.71 -13.33
CA GLU A 46 3.29 8.70 -12.00
C GLU A 46 3.39 10.07 -11.31
N VAL A 47 4.55 10.73 -11.40
CA VAL A 47 4.72 12.11 -10.91
C VAL A 47 3.74 13.04 -11.62
N ALA A 48 3.63 12.96 -12.95
CA ALA A 48 2.71 13.80 -13.72
C ALA A 48 1.23 13.52 -13.39
N ALA A 49 0.90 12.28 -13.01
CA ALA A 49 -0.42 11.88 -12.56
C ALA A 49 -0.70 12.19 -11.07
N GLY A 50 0.24 12.84 -10.38
CA GLY A 50 0.06 13.31 -9.00
C GLY A 50 0.26 12.24 -7.93
N TRP A 51 0.92 11.13 -8.25
CA TRP A 51 1.32 10.14 -7.26
C TRP A 51 2.41 10.67 -6.34
N LEU A 52 2.32 10.26 -5.07
CA LEU A 52 3.27 10.52 -4.02
C LEU A 52 3.83 9.18 -3.54
N LEU A 53 5.14 9.14 -3.30
CA LEU A 53 5.78 7.97 -2.74
C LEU A 53 5.55 7.94 -1.23
N LEU A 54 4.96 6.85 -0.71
CA LEU A 54 4.77 6.66 0.72
C LEU A 54 5.96 5.97 1.39
N PHE A 55 6.79 5.25 0.63
CA PHE A 55 7.97 4.58 1.16
C PHE A 55 9.09 4.60 0.11
N ASP A 56 10.26 5.11 0.50
CA ASP A 56 11.40 5.32 -0.38
C ASP A 56 12.36 4.12 -0.46
N GLY A 57 12.09 3.07 0.31
CA GLY A 57 12.93 1.88 0.37
C GLY A 57 14.04 1.93 1.43
N VAL A 58 14.28 3.08 2.08
CA VAL A 58 15.46 3.29 2.92
C VAL A 58 15.19 4.00 4.24
N SER A 59 14.09 4.75 4.37
CA SER A 59 13.69 5.41 5.61
C SER A 59 12.24 5.12 5.97
N THR A 60 11.89 5.40 7.23
CA THR A 60 10.52 5.35 7.74
C THR A 60 9.88 6.75 7.74
N ASP A 61 10.43 7.69 6.97
CA ASP A 61 9.94 9.07 6.95
C ASP A 61 8.49 9.10 6.47
N GLY A 62 7.67 9.91 7.15
CA GLY A 62 6.23 9.97 6.88
C GLY A 62 5.41 8.85 7.53
N TRP A 63 6.03 7.98 8.34
CA TRP A 63 5.37 6.95 9.13
C TRP A 63 5.68 7.08 10.62
N ARG A 64 4.69 6.72 11.44
CA ARG A 64 4.81 6.60 12.89
C ARG A 64 3.96 5.44 13.40
N GLY A 65 4.17 5.01 14.64
CA GLY A 65 3.27 4.03 15.26
C GLY A 65 1.88 4.62 15.48
N TYR A 66 0.84 3.79 15.38
CA TYR A 66 -0.51 4.13 15.81
C TYR A 66 -0.50 4.52 17.29
N LEU A 67 -1.15 5.64 17.64
CA LEU A 67 -1.14 6.27 18.97
C LEU A 67 0.25 6.67 19.50
N ASN A 68 1.25 6.78 18.61
CA ASN A 68 2.62 7.15 18.96
C ASN A 68 3.10 8.36 18.12
N GLU A 69 4.03 9.13 18.69
CA GLU A 69 4.64 10.30 18.02
C GLU A 69 5.81 9.92 17.08
N SER A 70 6.29 8.67 17.15
CA SER A 70 7.46 8.21 16.39
C SER A 70 7.25 6.80 15.87
N PHE A 71 8.08 6.40 14.89
CA PHE A 71 8.09 5.05 14.36
C PHE A 71 8.54 4.03 15.43
N PRO A 72 7.98 2.81 15.45
CA PRO A 72 8.36 1.77 16.41
C PRO A 72 9.86 1.45 16.37
N GLN A 73 10.47 1.26 17.55
CA GLN A 73 11.90 0.88 17.65
C GLN A 73 12.12 -0.63 17.40
N GLU A 74 11.06 -1.42 17.50
CA GLU A 74 11.08 -2.88 17.36
C GLU A 74 9.89 -3.33 16.50
N GLY A 75 9.92 -4.59 16.04
CA GLY A 75 8.84 -5.20 15.26
C GLY A 75 8.74 -4.80 13.80
N TRP A 76 9.43 -3.74 13.38
CA TRP A 76 9.54 -3.30 11.99
C TRP A 76 10.99 -3.10 11.58
N ALA A 77 11.30 -3.40 10.32
CA ALA A 77 12.62 -3.17 9.75
C ALA A 77 12.54 -2.81 8.26
N ILE A 78 13.59 -2.16 7.77
CA ILE A 78 13.81 -1.98 6.34
C ILE A 78 14.83 -3.01 5.88
N ALA A 79 14.43 -3.89 4.95
CA ALA A 79 15.29 -4.96 4.43
C ALA A 79 15.11 -5.08 2.91
N ASP A 80 16.22 -5.02 2.17
CA ASP A 80 16.26 -5.14 0.71
C ASP A 80 15.30 -4.18 -0.02
N GLY A 81 15.16 -2.96 0.47
CA GLY A 81 14.23 -1.98 -0.09
C GLY A 81 12.77 -2.20 0.29
N ASN A 82 12.48 -3.01 1.31
CA ASN A 82 11.11 -3.34 1.75
C ASN A 82 10.91 -2.94 3.19
N LEU A 83 9.70 -2.45 3.51
CA LEU A 83 9.26 -2.29 4.89
C LEU A 83 8.68 -3.63 5.36
N VAL A 84 9.31 -4.24 6.36
CA VAL A 84 9.03 -5.59 6.83
C VAL A 84 8.56 -5.56 8.27
N VAL A 85 7.38 -6.12 8.52
CA VAL A 85 6.88 -6.41 9.86
C VAL A 85 7.38 -7.78 10.31
N PHE A 86 7.83 -7.88 11.56
CA PHE A 86 8.26 -9.14 12.14
C PHE A 86 7.07 -9.91 12.71
N ALA A 87 7.18 -11.23 12.67
CA ALA A 87 6.19 -12.11 13.27
C ALA A 87 5.99 -11.76 14.75
N SER A 88 4.72 -11.77 15.14
CA SER A 88 4.31 -11.62 16.53
C SER A 88 4.88 -12.74 17.40
N ASP A 89 5.06 -12.46 18.70
CA ASP A 89 5.28 -13.49 19.73
C ASP A 89 3.96 -14.19 20.16
N GLY A 90 2.85 -13.88 19.47
CA GLY A 90 1.50 -14.33 19.76
C GLY A 90 0.57 -13.20 20.21
N SER A 91 1.07 -11.97 20.38
CA SER A 91 0.27 -10.76 20.57
C SER A 91 -0.51 -10.36 19.30
N GLU A 92 -1.66 -9.69 19.48
CA GLU A 92 -2.49 -9.21 18.36
C GLU A 92 -1.84 -8.06 17.58
N GLU A 93 -1.03 -7.22 18.24
CA GLU A 93 -0.36 -6.06 17.64
C GLU A 93 1.07 -6.38 17.13
N GLY A 94 1.48 -7.65 17.23
CA GLY A 94 2.86 -8.03 16.99
C GLY A 94 3.84 -7.39 17.98
N LEU A 95 5.12 -7.38 17.59
CA LEU A 95 6.18 -6.83 18.44
C LEU A 95 6.29 -5.30 18.35
N GLY A 96 5.80 -4.70 17.27
CA GLY A 96 5.99 -3.27 16.96
C GLY A 96 4.72 -2.44 16.94
N GLY A 97 3.55 -3.08 16.98
CA GLY A 97 2.27 -2.41 16.75
C GLY A 97 2.04 -2.03 15.30
N ASP A 98 0.86 -1.45 15.08
CA ASP A 98 0.45 -0.88 13.81
C ASP A 98 1.17 0.44 13.51
N ILE A 99 1.38 0.73 12.22
CA ILE A 99 1.93 2.00 11.74
C ILE A 99 0.91 2.78 10.92
N VAL A 100 1.01 4.10 10.98
CA VAL A 100 0.16 5.04 10.25
C VAL A 100 1.00 6.09 9.55
N THR A 101 0.48 6.63 8.45
CA THR A 101 1.08 7.79 7.81
C THR A 101 0.97 9.01 8.72
N GLU A 102 2.00 9.84 8.76
CA GLU A 102 1.95 11.15 9.43
C GLU A 102 0.92 12.09 8.78
N THR A 103 0.71 11.93 7.48
CA THR A 103 -0.26 12.70 6.70
C THR A 103 -1.61 11.99 6.64
N GLU A 104 -2.69 12.74 6.85
CA GLU A 104 -4.06 12.26 6.61
C GLU A 104 -4.49 12.46 5.15
N PHE A 105 -5.20 11.45 4.64
CA PHE A 105 -5.78 11.44 3.30
C PHE A 105 -7.29 11.23 3.38
N SER A 106 -8.05 12.03 2.63
CA SER A 106 -9.51 11.93 2.55
C SER A 106 -9.93 11.04 1.38
N ASP A 107 -9.93 11.60 0.17
CA ASP A 107 -10.20 10.91 -1.08
C ASP A 107 -8.86 10.61 -1.75
N PHE A 108 -8.59 9.34 -1.97
CA PHE A 108 -7.30 8.89 -2.46
C PHE A 108 -7.41 7.59 -3.26
N GLU A 109 -6.41 7.36 -4.10
CA GLU A 109 -6.06 6.05 -4.63
C GLU A 109 -4.72 5.64 -4.02
N LEU A 110 -4.67 4.40 -3.49
CA LEU A 110 -3.47 3.78 -2.97
C LEU A 110 -3.11 2.60 -3.87
N LEU A 111 -1.86 2.52 -4.27
CA LEU A 111 -1.27 1.37 -4.92
C LEU A 111 -0.11 0.89 -4.06
N PHE A 112 -0.09 -0.39 -3.75
CA PHE A 112 0.96 -1.00 -2.94
C PHE A 112 1.21 -2.43 -3.38
N ASP A 113 2.44 -2.88 -3.20
CA ASP A 113 2.81 -4.28 -3.39
C ASP A 113 3.01 -4.92 -2.02
N PHE A 114 2.63 -6.18 -1.87
CA PHE A 114 2.84 -6.93 -0.63
C PHE A 114 3.31 -8.36 -0.88
N LYS A 115 3.96 -8.93 0.13
CA LYS A 115 4.43 -10.31 0.14
C LYS A 115 4.30 -10.88 1.54
N LEU A 116 3.84 -12.12 1.62
CA LEU A 116 3.57 -12.81 2.87
C LEU A 116 4.59 -13.92 3.16
N SER A 117 4.83 -14.14 4.45
CA SER A 117 5.40 -15.38 4.98
C SER A 117 4.29 -16.43 5.18
N PRO A 118 4.63 -17.72 5.32
CA PRO A 118 3.65 -18.74 5.66
C PRO A 118 2.87 -18.35 6.91
N VAL A 119 1.57 -18.63 6.93
CA VAL A 119 0.62 -18.26 8.00
C VAL A 119 0.57 -16.77 8.34
N GLY A 120 1.06 -15.90 7.46
CA GLY A 120 1.04 -14.46 7.67
C GLY A 120 -0.38 -13.88 7.67
N ASN A 121 -0.61 -12.92 8.55
CA ASN A 121 -1.84 -12.15 8.67
C ASN A 121 -1.47 -10.69 8.91
N SER A 122 -1.98 -9.80 8.07
CA SER A 122 -1.71 -8.36 8.09
C SER A 122 -2.87 -7.65 7.38
N GLY A 123 -2.79 -6.33 7.27
CA GLY A 123 -3.82 -5.58 6.58
C GLY A 123 -3.39 -4.16 6.28
N VAL A 124 -4.13 -3.54 5.36
CA VAL A 124 -4.01 -2.10 5.08
C VAL A 124 -5.28 -1.42 5.55
N PHE A 125 -5.16 -0.71 6.67
CA PHE A 125 -6.23 0.10 7.21
C PHE A 125 -6.29 1.46 6.52
N TYR A 126 -7.50 1.99 6.39
CA TYR A 126 -7.71 3.30 5.79
C TYR A 126 -8.76 4.13 6.51
N ARG A 127 -8.66 5.46 6.36
CA ARG A 127 -9.51 6.42 7.08
C ARG A 127 -9.46 6.23 8.61
N VAL A 128 -8.28 5.81 9.09
CA VAL A 128 -7.98 5.60 10.51
C VAL A 128 -8.21 6.90 11.27
N LYS A 129 -8.87 6.80 12.42
CA LYS A 129 -8.96 7.86 13.41
C LYS A 129 -8.41 7.36 14.72
N GLU A 130 -7.38 8.04 15.21
CA GLU A 130 -6.76 7.70 16.48
C GLU A 130 -7.69 7.98 17.65
N VAL A 131 -8.05 6.92 18.36
CA VAL A 131 -8.84 6.99 19.59
C VAL A 131 -8.04 6.30 20.70
N SER A 132 -7.74 7.05 21.75
CA SER A 132 -6.97 6.53 22.88
C SER A 132 -7.62 5.27 23.46
N GLY A 133 -6.83 4.22 23.65
CA GLY A 133 -7.29 2.95 24.23
C GLY A 133 -8.04 2.03 23.25
N THR A 134 -7.88 2.27 21.95
CA THR A 134 -8.36 1.37 20.89
C THR A 134 -7.17 0.84 20.08
N THR A 135 -7.41 -0.20 19.32
CA THR A 135 -6.57 -0.76 18.26
C THR A 135 -7.07 -0.31 16.89
N MET A 136 -6.29 -0.50 15.82
CA MET A 136 -6.66 0.04 14.51
C MET A 136 -7.90 -0.64 13.89
N TRP A 137 -8.05 -1.95 14.11
CA TRP A 137 -9.20 -2.72 13.62
C TRP A 137 -10.53 -2.33 14.29
N GLU A 138 -10.50 -1.72 15.48
CA GLU A 138 -11.71 -1.22 16.14
C GLU A 138 -12.28 0.05 15.50
N VAL A 139 -11.45 0.82 14.79
CA VAL A 139 -11.76 2.19 14.37
C VAL A 139 -11.65 2.45 12.88
N ALA A 140 -11.12 1.50 12.10
CA ALA A 140 -10.85 1.67 10.69
C ALA A 140 -11.26 0.44 9.88
N PRO A 141 -11.84 0.62 8.67
CA PRO A 141 -11.94 -0.44 7.68
C PRO A 141 -10.56 -0.94 7.25
N GLU A 142 -10.52 -2.21 6.83
CA GLU A 142 -9.28 -2.94 6.53
C GLU A 142 -9.37 -3.64 5.18
N PHE A 143 -8.38 -3.43 4.32
CA PHE A 143 -8.09 -4.36 3.24
C PHE A 143 -7.25 -5.52 3.80
N GLN A 144 -7.83 -6.71 3.81
CA GLN A 144 -7.19 -7.90 4.39
C GLN A 144 -5.99 -8.37 3.56
N VAL A 145 -4.92 -8.79 4.23
CA VAL A 145 -3.71 -9.39 3.64
C VAL A 145 -3.35 -10.67 4.39
N LEU A 146 -3.68 -11.84 3.81
CA LEU A 146 -3.68 -13.11 4.52
C LEU A 146 -3.04 -14.25 3.72
N ASP A 147 -2.43 -15.22 4.41
CA ASP A 147 -2.20 -16.55 3.83
C ASP A 147 -3.54 -17.29 3.73
N ASP A 148 -4.29 -16.98 2.68
CA ASP A 148 -5.63 -17.49 2.42
C ASP A 148 -5.72 -19.01 2.54
N THR A 149 -4.73 -19.73 1.98
CA THR A 149 -4.73 -21.20 1.98
C THR A 149 -4.59 -21.74 3.40
N ALA A 150 -3.64 -21.20 4.16
CA ALA A 150 -3.43 -21.66 5.53
C ALA A 150 -4.65 -21.41 6.41
N TYR A 151 -5.28 -20.25 6.32
CA TYR A 151 -6.43 -19.90 7.16
C TYR A 151 -7.71 -20.66 6.76
N ILE A 152 -7.91 -20.95 5.47
CA ILE A 152 -8.96 -21.87 5.01
C ILE A 152 -8.74 -23.27 5.60
N ASP A 153 -7.51 -23.79 5.51
CA ASP A 153 -7.17 -25.14 6.00
C ASP A 153 -7.30 -25.28 7.53
N MET A 154 -7.02 -24.20 8.28
CA MET A 154 -7.22 -24.17 9.74
C MET A 154 -8.70 -24.34 10.13
N GLY A 155 -9.63 -23.84 9.32
CA GLY A 155 -11.07 -24.05 9.53
C GLY A 155 -11.60 -23.49 10.85
N THR A 156 -10.97 -22.45 11.39
CA THR A 156 -11.30 -21.86 12.70
C THR A 156 -12.41 -20.82 12.63
N MET A 157 -12.72 -20.29 11.44
CA MET A 157 -13.78 -19.31 11.21
C MET A 157 -14.35 -19.39 9.79
N ASP A 158 -15.44 -18.66 9.53
CA ASP A 158 -16.00 -18.53 8.18
C ASP A 158 -15.09 -17.62 7.33
N MET A 159 -14.53 -18.13 6.24
CA MET A 159 -13.60 -17.38 5.38
C MET A 159 -14.29 -16.56 4.28
N ASN A 160 -15.63 -16.47 4.26
CA ASN A 160 -16.34 -15.74 3.20
C ASN A 160 -16.02 -14.23 3.13
N LYS A 161 -15.53 -13.60 4.21
CA LYS A 161 -15.23 -12.16 4.30
C LYS A 161 -13.92 -11.86 5.04
N HIS A 162 -13.01 -12.82 5.03
CA HIS A 162 -11.77 -12.77 5.82
C HIS A 162 -10.55 -13.13 4.98
N LEU A 163 -10.67 -13.15 3.65
CA LEU A 163 -9.59 -13.48 2.72
C LEU A 163 -8.94 -12.21 2.17
N THR A 164 -7.76 -12.37 1.58
CA THR A 164 -7.00 -11.29 0.98
C THR A 164 -7.84 -10.48 -0.01
N GLY A 165 -7.86 -9.16 0.21
CA GLY A 165 -8.61 -8.19 -0.58
C GLY A 165 -10.05 -7.96 -0.14
N ASP A 166 -10.55 -8.71 0.83
CA ASP A 166 -11.80 -8.39 1.48
C ASP A 166 -11.69 -7.08 2.25
N ASN A 167 -12.81 -6.36 2.34
CA ASN A 167 -13.00 -5.39 3.40
C ASN A 167 -13.41 -6.18 4.65
N TYR A 168 -12.44 -6.45 5.52
CA TYR A 168 -12.51 -7.46 6.60
C TYR A 168 -13.85 -7.46 7.32
N ASP A 169 -14.49 -8.63 7.41
CA ASP A 169 -15.82 -8.90 8.01
C ASP A 169 -17.02 -8.14 7.41
N LEU A 170 -16.79 -7.16 6.53
CA LEU A 170 -17.81 -6.31 5.94
C LEU A 170 -18.22 -6.78 4.55
N HIS A 171 -17.27 -6.82 3.60
CA HIS A 171 -17.54 -7.11 2.20
C HIS A 171 -16.45 -8.01 1.59
N SER A 172 -16.87 -9.08 0.93
CA SER A 172 -15.97 -9.94 0.16
C SER A 172 -15.49 -9.24 -1.11
N SER A 173 -14.23 -9.46 -1.48
CA SER A 173 -13.69 -9.13 -2.78
C SER A 173 -14.41 -9.89 -3.88
N MET A 174 -14.57 -9.25 -5.03
CA MET A 174 -15.12 -9.90 -6.23
C MET A 174 -14.09 -10.77 -6.95
N VAL A 175 -12.81 -10.61 -6.63
CA VAL A 175 -11.69 -11.30 -7.26
C VAL A 175 -10.71 -11.79 -6.21
N THR A 176 -10.22 -13.01 -6.36
CA THR A 176 -9.10 -13.49 -5.56
C THR A 176 -7.84 -12.76 -6.02
N ALA A 177 -7.19 -12.06 -5.11
CA ALA A 177 -6.00 -11.26 -5.38
C ALA A 177 -4.74 -11.80 -4.67
N SER A 178 -4.76 -13.06 -4.22
CA SER A 178 -3.65 -13.70 -3.52
C SER A 178 -2.81 -14.58 -4.46
N SER A 179 -1.55 -14.20 -4.60
CA SER A 179 -0.47 -15.00 -5.14
C SER A 179 0.06 -15.96 -4.06
N PRO A 180 0.76 -17.05 -4.43
CA PRO A 180 1.39 -17.93 -3.46
C PRO A 180 2.26 -17.19 -2.46
N VAL A 181 2.31 -17.71 -1.23
CA VAL A 181 3.20 -17.21 -0.17
C VAL A 181 4.64 -17.13 -0.67
N GLY A 182 5.31 -16.00 -0.40
CA GLY A 182 6.65 -15.69 -0.87
C GLY A 182 6.71 -15.00 -2.25
N GLU A 183 5.60 -14.91 -2.98
CA GLU A 183 5.49 -14.12 -4.21
C GLU A 183 4.91 -12.73 -3.93
N TRP A 184 5.20 -11.78 -4.82
CA TRP A 184 4.68 -10.43 -4.75
C TRP A 184 3.27 -10.36 -5.34
N ASN A 185 2.42 -9.57 -4.69
CA ASN A 185 1.10 -9.17 -5.16
C ASN A 185 1.10 -7.68 -5.50
#